data_AF-A0A0R1KFX1-F1
#
_entry.id   AF-A0A0R1KFX1-F1
#
_cell.length_a   1.000
_cell.length_b   1.000
_cell.length_c   1.000
_cell.angle_alpha   90.00
_cell.angle_beta   90.00
_cell.angle_gamma   90.00
#
_symmetry.space_group_name_H-M   'P 1'
#
loop_
_entity.id
_entity.type
_entity.pdbx_description
1 polymer ?
#
loop_
_entity_poly.entity_id
_entity_poly.type
_entity_poly.pdbx_seq_one_letter_code
_entity_poly.pdbx_strand_id
1 'polypeptide(L)'
;MDLRIIKSPGEGTLAILKRRKGSGPREEIPTPDAVGLVQGKLIEMVCAADLAEKAVGVTVEDIRGSCPQNMIMLAIFGDTASVMSAMETIEKGSKAQEEW
;
A
#
# COMPACT_ATOMS: atom_id res chain seq x y z
N MET A 1 2.36 2.92 -12.53
CA MET A 1 1.63 2.87 -11.24
C MET A 1 1.63 4.26 -10.61
N ASP A 2 0.60 4.58 -9.82
CA ASP A 2 0.53 5.80 -9.01
C ASP A 2 0.98 5.51 -7.58
N LEU A 3 1.93 6.32 -7.07
CA LEU A 3 2.50 6.19 -5.73
C LEU A 3 2.28 7.49 -4.95
N ARG A 4 1.80 7.41 -3.71
CA ARG A 4 1.65 8.57 -2.80
C ARG A 4 2.04 8.17 -1.38
N ILE A 5 2.55 9.12 -0.60
CA ILE A 5 2.88 8.92 0.82
C ILE A 5 2.12 9.94 1.66
N ILE A 6 1.49 9.46 2.73
CA ILE A 6 0.86 10.28 3.76
C ILE A 6 1.69 10.12 5.03
N LYS A 7 2.33 11.19 5.49
CA LYS A 7 3.01 11.24 6.79
C LYS A 7 2.03 11.70 7.86
N SER A 8 2.09 11.08 9.03
CA SER A 8 1.23 11.38 10.17
C SER A 8 -0.25 11.44 9.78
N PRO A 9 -0.82 10.33 9.25
CA PRO A 9 -2.20 10.30 8.79
C PRO A 9 -3.18 10.62 9.93
N GLY A 10 -4.10 11.56 9.67
CA GLY A 10 -5.15 11.87 10.64
C GLY A 10 -6.13 10.71 10.84
N GLU A 11 -6.87 10.74 11.95
CA GLU A 11 -7.83 9.70 12.32
C GLU A 11 -8.88 9.44 11.23
N GLY A 12 -9.40 10.49 10.60
CA GLY A 12 -10.36 10.37 9.50
C GLY A 12 -9.79 9.61 8.29
N THR A 13 -8.52 9.82 7.96
CA THR A 13 -7.81 9.10 6.91
C THR A 13 -7.68 7.62 7.26
N LEU A 14 -7.25 7.32 8.48
CA LEU A 14 -7.13 5.94 8.96
C LEU A 14 -8.49 5.23 8.98
N ALA A 15 -9.56 5.91 9.38
CA ALA A 15 -10.92 5.36 9.36
C ALA A 15 -11.39 5.04 7.93
N ILE A 16 -11.04 5.87 6.93
CA ILE A 16 -11.32 5.60 5.51
C ILE A 16 -10.61 4.32 5.04
N LEU A 17 -9.35 4.14 5.42
CA LEU A 17 -8.58 2.97 4.99
C LEU A 17 -9.05 1.70 5.71
N LYS A 18 -9.22 1.75 7.03
CA LYS A 18 -9.65 0.61 7.86
C LYS A 18 -11.00 0.05 7.43
N ARG A 19 -11.97 0.89 7.03
CA ARG A 19 -13.30 0.42 6.59
C ARG A 19 -13.27 -0.25 5.20
N ARG A 20 -12.20 -0.06 4.44
CA ARG A 20 -12.04 -0.52 3.05
C ARG A 20 -11.03 -1.65 2.91
N LYS A 21 -10.32 -2.02 3.98
CA LYS A 21 -9.28 -3.04 3.95
C LYS A 21 -9.81 -4.42 3.54
N GLY A 22 -9.03 -5.14 2.74
CA GLY A 22 -9.40 -6.40 2.12
C GLY A 22 -9.40 -7.59 3.10
N SER A 23 -8.53 -7.56 4.11
CA SER A 23 -8.44 -8.56 5.19
C SER A 23 -9.69 -8.66 6.07
N GLY A 24 -10.64 -7.73 5.93
CA GLY A 24 -11.89 -7.72 6.69
C GLY A 24 -11.71 -7.23 8.14
N PRO A 25 -12.78 -7.10 8.93
CA PRO A 25 -12.78 -6.29 10.16
C PRO A 25 -11.95 -6.83 11.33
N ARG A 26 -11.41 -8.05 11.25
CA ARG A 26 -10.74 -8.73 12.39
C ARG A 26 -9.26 -8.45 12.50
N GLU A 27 -8.61 -8.06 11.41
CA GLU A 27 -7.17 -7.83 11.42
C GLU A 27 -6.87 -6.39 11.82
N GLU A 28 -6.26 -6.20 12.98
CA GLU A 28 -6.03 -4.87 13.54
C GLU A 28 -4.76 -4.27 12.92
N ILE A 29 -4.91 -3.17 12.19
CA ILE A 29 -3.76 -2.43 11.67
C ILE A 29 -3.29 -1.48 12.78
N PRO A 30 -2.04 -1.63 13.28
CA PRO A 30 -1.48 -0.74 14.29
C PRO A 30 -1.48 0.70 13.78
N THR A 31 -1.52 1.66 14.70
CA THR A 31 -1.46 3.09 14.33
C THR A 31 -0.12 3.38 13.67
N PRO A 32 -0.10 3.77 12.37
CA PRO A 32 1.15 3.98 11.66
C PRO A 32 1.65 5.42 11.84
N ASP A 33 2.96 5.63 11.65
CA ASP A 33 3.50 6.98 11.47
C ASP A 33 3.32 7.47 10.03
N ALA A 34 3.26 6.55 9.06
CA ALA A 34 3.06 6.85 7.65
C ALA A 34 2.24 5.78 6.93
N VAL A 35 1.60 6.18 5.83
CA VAL A 35 0.91 5.28 4.92
C VAL A 35 1.40 5.51 3.49
N GLY A 36 1.90 4.46 2.86
CA GLY A 36 2.14 4.40 1.43
C GLY A 36 0.86 3.97 0.70
N LEU A 37 0.49 4.67 -0.36
CA LEU A 37 -0.61 4.31 -1.23
C LEU A 37 -0.05 3.98 -2.61
N VAL A 38 -0.39 2.79 -3.09
CA VAL A 38 0.03 2.30 -4.41
C VAL A 38 -1.21 1.95 -5.19
N GLN A 39 -1.37 2.48 -6.39
CA GLN A 39 -2.50 2.18 -7.26
C GLN A 39 -2.03 1.81 -8.66
N GLY A 40 -2.63 0.79 -9.25
CA GLY A 40 -2.31 0.34 -10.60
C GLY A 40 -3.10 -0.88 -11.00
N LYS A 41 -2.64 -1.58 -12.04
CA LYS A 41 -3.31 -2.79 -12.52
C LYS A 41 -3.21 -3.91 -11.48
N LEU A 42 -4.19 -4.82 -11.45
CA LEU A 42 -4.18 -5.99 -10.55
C LEU A 42 -2.83 -6.73 -10.56
N ILE A 43 -2.26 -7.01 -11.74
CA ILE A 43 -0.97 -7.71 -11.85
C ILE A 43 0.18 -6.92 -11.20
N GLU A 44 0.22 -5.61 -11.41
CA GLU A 44 1.22 -4.71 -10.83
C GLU A 44 1.07 -4.67 -9.30
N MET A 45 -0.17 -4.67 -8.79
CA MET A 45 -0.43 -4.64 -7.35
C MET A 45 0.00 -5.95 -6.68
N VAL A 46 -0.23 -7.11 -7.30
CA VAL A 46 0.24 -8.39 -6.73
C VAL A 46 1.77 -8.40 -6.62
N CYS A 47 2.50 -7.90 -7.63
CA CYS A 47 3.95 -7.75 -7.55
C CYS A 47 4.38 -6.72 -6.49
N ALA A 48 3.70 -5.58 -6.42
CA ALA A 48 4.00 -4.54 -5.43
C ALA A 48 3.77 -5.01 -3.99
N ALA A 49 2.73 -5.82 -3.74
CA ALA A 49 2.47 -6.41 -2.44
C ALA A 49 3.61 -7.32 -1.98
N ASP A 50 4.08 -8.21 -2.86
CA ASP A 50 5.22 -9.11 -2.56
C ASP A 50 6.52 -8.33 -2.28
N LEU A 51 6.79 -7.25 -3.04
CA LEU A 51 7.93 -6.38 -2.78
C LEU A 51 7.80 -5.65 -1.44
N ALA A 52 6.60 -5.17 -1.11
CA ALA A 52 6.33 -4.45 0.12
C ALA A 52 6.40 -5.35 1.36
N GLU A 53 5.82 -6.55 1.33
CA GLU A 53 5.82 -7.47 2.49
C GLU A 53 7.23 -7.97 2.86
N LYS A 54 8.17 -7.96 1.91
CA LYS A 54 9.59 -8.25 2.18
C LYS A 54 10.29 -7.13 2.95
N ALA A 55 9.71 -5.93 3.01
CA ALA A 55 10.24 -4.85 3.84
C ALA A 55 9.87 -5.09 5.31
N VAL A 56 10.86 -4.97 6.19
CA VAL A 56 10.65 -5.10 7.63
C VAL A 56 9.83 -3.92 8.13
N GLY A 57 8.86 -4.17 9.02
CA GLY A 57 8.14 -3.11 9.74
C GLY A 57 6.97 -2.49 8.99
N VAL A 58 6.51 -3.10 7.90
CA VAL A 58 5.30 -2.67 7.20
C VAL A 58 4.19 -3.73 7.24
N THR A 59 2.95 -3.27 7.15
CA THR A 59 1.75 -4.10 6.94
C THR A 59 1.11 -3.66 5.63
N VAL A 60 0.83 -4.62 4.73
CA VAL A 60 0.28 -4.35 3.40
C VAL A 60 -1.18 -4.79 3.37
N GLU A 61 -2.05 -3.92 2.87
CA GLU A 61 -3.49 -4.17 2.79
C GLU A 61 -4.04 -3.76 1.44
N ASP A 62 -4.86 -4.64 0.86
CA ASP A 62 -5.72 -4.29 -0.26
C ASP A 62 -6.79 -3.28 0.21
N ILE A 63 -6.97 -2.18 -0.52
CA ILE A 63 -7.99 -1.17 -0.27
C ILE A 63 -9.09 -1.32 -1.31
N ARG A 64 -10.19 -1.95 -0.89
CA ARG A 64 -11.36 -2.19 -1.72
C ARG A 64 -12.13 -0.89 -1.97
N GLY A 65 -12.49 -0.68 -3.22
CA GLY A 65 -13.32 0.43 -3.65
C GLY A 65 -14.06 0.09 -4.92
N SER A 66 -14.85 1.05 -5.43
CA SER A 66 -15.52 0.96 -6.73
C SER A 66 -14.58 1.28 -7.89
N CYS A 67 -13.29 0.94 -7.77
CA CYS A 67 -12.31 1.20 -8.82
C CYS A 67 -12.71 0.42 -10.10
N PRO A 68 -12.27 0.84 -11.29
CA PRO A 68 -12.43 0.03 -12.51
C PRO A 68 -11.97 -1.41 -12.26
N GLN A 69 -12.63 -2.41 -12.87
CA GLN A 69 -12.47 -3.84 -12.56
C GLN A 69 -11.00 -4.35 -12.56
N ASN A 70 -10.08 -3.64 -13.23
CA ASN A 70 -8.68 -4.00 -13.34
C ASN A 70 -7.71 -3.12 -12.52
N MET A 71 -8.20 -2.12 -11.80
CA MET A 71 -7.39 -1.20 -10.98
C MET A 71 -7.60 -1.50 -9.50
N ILE A 72 -6.50 -1.68 -8.76
CA ILE A 72 -6.51 -1.96 -7.31
C ILE A 72 -5.60 -0.96 -6.61
N MET A 73 -5.88 -0.71 -5.33
CA MET A 73 -5.06 0.12 -4.47
C MET A 73 -4.56 -0.71 -3.29
N LEU A 74 -3.27 -0.60 -2.97
CA LEU A 74 -2.68 -1.09 -1.73
C LEU A 74 -2.44 0.08 -0.79
N ALA A 75 -2.60 -0.18 0.50
CA ALA A 75 -2.10 0.67 1.58
C ALA A 75 -1.01 -0.07 2.35
N ILE A 76 0.12 0.60 2.54
CA ILE A 76 1.31 0.10 3.24
C ILE A 76 1.45 0.92 4.51
N PHE A 77 1.21 0.30 5.65
CA PHE A 77 1.21 0.92 6.97
C PHE A 77 2.53 0.63 7.68
N GLY A 78 3.12 1.60 8.37
CA GLY A 78 4.32 1.38 9.17
C GLY A 78 4.89 2.67 9.74
N ASP A 79 6.13 2.60 10.25
CA ASP A 79 6.89 3.80 10.55
C ASP A 79 7.28 4.55 9.26
N THR A 80 7.66 5.83 9.39
CA THR A 80 7.96 6.66 8.21
C THR A 80 9.12 6.12 7.38
N ALA A 81 10.17 5.57 8.01
CA ALA A 81 11.35 5.10 7.30
C ALA A 81 11.06 3.79 6.56
N SER A 82 10.39 2.84 7.22
CA SER A 82 9.99 1.55 6.66
C SER A 82 9.05 1.72 5.47
N VAL A 83 8.05 2.60 5.60
CA VAL A 83 7.13 2.92 4.49
C VAL A 83 7.88 3.57 3.32
N MET A 84 8.75 4.55 3.56
CA MET A 84 9.52 5.18 2.49
C MET A 84 10.41 4.17 1.75
N SER A 85 11.10 3.29 2.49
CA SER A 85 11.95 2.25 1.93
C SER A 85 11.16 1.24 1.08
N ALA A 86 9.97 0.82 1.56
CA ALA A 86 9.09 -0.06 0.80
C ALA A 86 8.62 0.61 -0.50
N MET A 87 8.20 1.87 -0.42
CA MET A 87 7.72 2.64 -1.58
C MET A 87 8.82 2.84 -2.64
N GLU A 88 10.05 3.14 -2.23
CA GLU A 88 11.20 3.24 -3.14
C GLU A 88 11.49 1.91 -3.84
N THR A 89 11.37 0.79 -3.11
CA THR A 89 11.57 -0.56 -3.66
C THR A 89 10.52 -0.88 -4.73
N ILE A 90 9.24 -0.54 -4.47
CA ILE A 90 8.15 -0.72 -5.44
C ILE A 90 8.39 0.16 -6.68
N GLU A 91 8.81 1.41 -6.51
CA GLU A 91 9.09 2.31 -7.63
C GLU A 91 10.21 1.77 -8.53
N LYS A 92 11.30 1.26 -7.93
CA LYS A 92 12.39 0.63 -8.67
C LYS A 92 11.95 -0.66 -9.38
N GLY A 93 11.17 -1.50 -8.69
CA GLY A 93 10.62 -2.73 -9.26
C GLY A 93 9.70 -2.47 -10.46
N SER A 94 8.84 -1.46 -10.36
CA SER A 94 7.93 -1.05 -11.46
C SER A 94 8.69 -0.66 -12.72
N LYS A 95 9.81 0.06 -12.60
CA LYS A 95 10.62 0.49 -13.76
C LYS A 95 11.34 -0.69 -14.42
N ALA A 96 11.84 -1.63 -13.62
CA ALA A 96 12.49 -2.84 -14.15
C ALA A 96 11.51 -3.78 -14.86
N GLN A 97 10.23 -3.78 -14.48
CA GLN A 97 9.19 -4.60 -15.09
C GLN A 97 8.67 -4.05 -16.44
N GLU A 98 8.84 -2.76 -16.73
CA GLU A 98 8.50 -2.19 -18.05
C GLU A 98 9.46 -2.69 -19.17
N GLU A 99 10.59 -3.29 -18.79
CA GLU A 99 11.61 -3.81 -19.72
C GLU A 99 11.40 -5.29 -20.09
N TRP A 100 10.37 -5.95 -19.55
CA TRP A 100 10.05 -7.38 -19.75
C TRP A 100 8.77 -7.57 -20.58
#